data_AF-A0A1G6GP31-F1
#
_entry.id   AF-A0A1G6GP31-F1
#
_cell.length_a   1.000
_cell.length_b   1.000
_cell.length_c   1.000
_cell.angle_alpha   90.00
_cell.angle_beta   90.00
_cell.angle_gamma   90.00
#
_symmetry.space_group_name_H-M   'P 1'
#
loop_
_entity.id
_entity.type
_entity.pdbx_description
1 polymer ?
#
loop_
_entity_poly.entity_id
_entity_poly.type
_entity_poly.pdbx_seq_one_letter_code
_entity_poly.pdbx_strand_id
1 'polypeptide(L)'
;MNWADLLQHYGYFAIFIGTLFEGETVLILGAYAVHQHIIHFWLLIMVAMAGSFVGDQFYYQIGARYGQKIIQSKPQLGQKFAQASSVIDNYPVLTILLMRFAWGLGTILPISIGIKAYPLGKYILINLLACFIWAFVVVSVGLQISHWLHAFWAKILPYHHDIYIVLAVVGCILLARMIYTLLIQHKHSIK
;
A
#
# COMPACT_ATOMS: atom_id res chain seq x y z
N MET A 1 2.48 -3.93 32.82
CA MET A 1 2.02 -3.88 31.43
C MET A 1 3.22 -4.26 30.57
N ASN A 2 3.23 -5.46 29.99
CA ASN A 2 4.40 -5.96 29.24
C ASN A 2 4.53 -5.19 27.93
N TRP A 3 5.76 -4.90 27.51
CA TRP A 3 6.04 -4.25 26.23
C TRP A 3 5.45 -5.01 25.02
N ALA A 4 5.33 -6.33 25.13
CA ALA A 4 4.68 -7.19 24.15
C ALA A 4 3.17 -6.91 23.97
N ASP A 5 2.45 -6.63 25.06
CA ASP A 5 1.01 -6.32 25.00
C ASP A 5 0.76 -4.96 24.34
N LEU A 6 1.62 -3.98 24.65
CA LEU A 6 1.64 -2.67 23.98
C LEU A 6 1.92 -2.81 22.48
N LEU A 7 2.93 -3.59 22.11
CA LEU A 7 3.28 -3.82 20.69
C LEU A 7 2.19 -4.58 19.94
N GLN A 8 1.51 -5.54 20.57
CA GLN A 8 0.36 -6.19 19.97
C GLN A 8 -0.79 -5.20 19.77
N HIS A 9 -1.19 -4.47 20.82
CA HIS A 9 -2.37 -3.62 20.74
C HIS A 9 -2.19 -2.43 19.79
N TYR A 10 -1.05 -1.73 19.88
CA TYR A 10 -0.75 -0.60 19.00
C TYR A 10 -0.24 -1.04 17.62
N GLY A 11 0.31 -2.25 17.49
CA GLY A 11 0.76 -2.80 16.22
C GLY A 11 -0.37 -2.97 15.22
N TYR A 12 -1.50 -3.55 15.62
CA TYR A 12 -2.68 -3.64 14.75
C TYR A 12 -3.22 -2.27 14.35
N PHE A 13 -3.27 -1.31 15.28
CA PHE A 13 -3.73 0.05 14.98
C PHE A 13 -2.79 0.77 14.01
N ALA A 14 -1.48 0.65 14.21
CA ALA A 14 -0.47 1.19 13.29
C ALA A 14 -0.57 0.57 11.90
N ILE A 15 -0.85 -0.73 11.81
CA ILE A 15 -1.11 -1.41 10.52
C ILE A 15 -2.37 -0.85 9.87
N PHE A 16 -3.46 -0.71 10.62
CA PHE A 16 -4.72 -0.16 10.10
C PHE A 16 -4.50 1.25 9.52
N ILE A 17 -3.87 2.13 10.29
CA ILE A 17 -3.62 3.51 9.85
C ILE A 17 -2.61 3.54 8.71
N GLY A 18 -1.55 2.74 8.79
CA GLY A 18 -0.54 2.67 7.74
C GLY A 18 -1.15 2.23 6.41
N THR A 19 -1.99 1.19 6.43
CA THR A 19 -2.64 0.64 5.22
C THR A 19 -3.72 1.55 4.62
N LEU A 20 -4.15 2.62 5.30
CA LEU A 20 -4.97 3.68 4.69
C LEU A 20 -4.19 4.50 3.65
N PHE A 21 -2.89 4.68 3.87
CA PHE A 21 -2.04 5.55 3.03
C PHE A 21 -1.05 4.75 2.18
N GLU A 22 -0.29 3.86 2.81
CA GLU A 22 0.70 2.98 2.18
C GLU A 22 0.51 1.55 2.70
N GLY A 23 -0.09 0.71 1.85
CA GLY A 23 -0.44 -0.67 2.22
C GLY A 23 0.74 -1.63 2.14
N GLU A 24 1.58 -1.48 1.12
CA GLU A 24 2.59 -2.46 0.72
C GLU A 24 3.72 -2.54 1.76
N THR A 25 4.32 -1.41 2.12
CA THR A 25 5.43 -1.36 3.08
C THR A 25 4.99 -1.85 4.46
N VAL A 26 3.82 -1.40 4.91
CA VAL A 26 3.25 -1.74 6.22
C VAL A 26 2.94 -3.23 6.31
N LEU A 27 2.43 -3.83 5.23
CA LEU A 27 2.18 -5.27 5.16
C LEU A 27 3.45 -6.11 5.15
N ILE A 28 4.51 -5.66 4.47
CA ILE A 28 5.80 -6.36 4.49
C ILE A 28 6.38 -6.35 5.91
N LEU A 29 6.33 -5.21 6.60
CA LEU A 29 6.73 -5.10 8.01
C LEU A 29 5.84 -5.95 8.93
N GLY A 30 4.52 -5.94 8.68
CA GLY A 30 3.57 -6.80 9.37
C GLY A 30 3.85 -8.29 9.17
N ALA A 31 4.19 -8.70 7.95
CA ALA A 31 4.55 -10.09 7.63
C ALA A 31 5.82 -10.52 8.39
N TYR A 32 6.82 -9.63 8.49
CA TYR A 32 7.97 -9.87 9.34
C TYR A 32 7.59 -10.01 10.82
N ALA A 33 6.69 -9.17 11.34
CA ALA A 33 6.18 -9.28 12.71
C ALA A 33 5.39 -10.58 12.96
N VAL A 34 4.71 -11.11 11.94
CA VAL A 34 4.06 -12.43 11.99
C VAL A 34 5.12 -13.55 12.06
N HIS A 35 6.20 -13.44 11.29
CA HIS A 35 7.32 -14.39 11.35
C HIS A 35 7.96 -14.41 12.76
N GLN A 36 8.00 -13.27 13.45
CA GLN A 36 8.48 -13.17 14.84
C GLN A 36 7.44 -13.56 15.90
N HIS A 37 6.29 -14.10 15.50
CA HIS A 37 5.18 -14.48 16.39
C HIS A 37 4.61 -13.32 17.24
N ILE A 38 4.87 -12.06 16.86
CA ILE A 38 4.36 -10.88 17.57
C ILE A 38 2.90 -10.64 17.20
N ILE A 39 2.57 -10.84 15.91
CA ILE A 39 1.26 -10.54 15.32
C ILE A 39 0.69 -11.83 14.69
N HIS A 40 -0.63 -12.03 14.78
CA HIS A 40 -1.29 -13.16 14.14
C HIS A 40 -1.53 -12.91 12.65
N PHE A 41 -1.21 -13.91 11.82
CA PHE A 41 -1.36 -13.86 10.36
C PHE A 41 -2.76 -13.43 9.89
N TRP A 42 -3.81 -14.09 10.38
CA TRP A 42 -5.18 -13.79 9.96
C TRP A 42 -5.66 -12.41 10.42
N LEU A 43 -5.26 -11.99 11.62
CA LEU A 43 -5.58 -10.66 12.13
C LEU A 43 -4.88 -9.57 11.30
N LEU A 44 -3.61 -9.77 10.93
CA LEU A 44 -2.89 -8.87 10.03
C LEU A 44 -3.65 -8.69 8.71
N ILE A 45 -4.09 -9.79 8.08
CA ILE A 45 -4.86 -9.75 6.83
C ILE A 45 -6.15 -8.97 7.01
N MET A 46 -6.93 -9.27 8.06
CA MET A 46 -8.21 -8.61 8.30
C MET A 46 -8.05 -7.11 8.55
N VAL A 47 -7.06 -6.72 9.35
CA VAL A 47 -6.80 -5.32 9.69
C VAL A 47 -6.30 -4.55 8.47
N ALA A 48 -5.39 -5.12 7.69
CA ALA A 48 -4.90 -4.50 6.46
C ALA A 48 -5.99 -4.40 5.38
N MET A 49 -6.81 -5.44 5.25
CA MET A 49 -7.98 -5.43 4.37
C MET A 49 -8.95 -4.32 4.77
N ALA A 50 -9.24 -4.18 6.06
CA ALA A 50 -10.14 -3.15 6.57
C ALA A 50 -9.59 -1.73 6.35
N GLY A 51 -8.31 -1.51 6.68
CA GLY A 51 -7.64 -0.22 6.49
C GLY A 51 -7.64 0.18 5.01
N SER A 52 -7.19 -0.72 4.14
CA SER A 52 -7.18 -0.44 2.70
C SER A 52 -8.59 -0.23 2.13
N PHE A 53 -9.57 -1.06 2.52
CA PHE A 53 -10.95 -0.90 2.07
C PHE A 53 -11.52 0.48 2.44
N VAL A 54 -11.29 0.95 3.68
CA VAL A 54 -11.74 2.27 4.12
C VAL A 54 -11.04 3.38 3.35
N GLY A 55 -9.74 3.26 3.11
CA GLY A 55 -8.97 4.19 2.28
C GLY A 55 -9.53 4.29 0.86
N ASP A 56 -9.82 3.15 0.23
CA ASP A 56 -10.39 3.12 -1.12
C ASP A 56 -11.77 3.76 -1.19
N GLN A 57 -12.64 3.51 -0.19
CA GLN A 57 -13.96 4.15 -0.15
C GLN A 57 -13.82 5.67 -0.03
N PHE A 58 -12.88 6.16 0.78
CA PHE A 58 -12.58 7.58 0.89
C PHE A 58 -12.15 8.17 -0.47
N TYR A 59 -11.21 7.51 -1.16
CA TYR A 59 -10.74 7.93 -2.48
C TYR A 59 -11.83 7.86 -3.57
N TYR A 60 -12.68 6.83 -3.55
CA TYR A 60 -13.83 6.72 -4.43
C TYR A 60 -14.79 7.89 -4.24
N GLN A 61 -15.10 8.27 -2.99
CA GLN A 61 -15.99 9.39 -2.72
C GLN A 61 -15.40 10.73 -3.17
N ILE A 62 -14.08 10.91 -3.02
CA ILE A 62 -13.38 12.09 -3.56
C ILE A 62 -13.52 12.15 -5.08
N GLY A 63 -13.29 11.03 -5.77
CA GLY A 63 -13.46 10.92 -7.22
C GLY A 63 -14.88 11.25 -7.67
N ALA A 64 -15.89 10.68 -6.98
CA ALA A 64 -17.29 10.88 -7.29
C ALA A 64 -17.75 12.34 -7.09
N ARG A 65 -17.28 13.00 -6.03
CA ARG A 65 -17.74 14.36 -5.68
C ARG A 65 -16.95 15.47 -6.37
N TYR A 66 -15.63 15.31 -6.50
CA TYR A 66 -14.73 16.37 -6.98
C TYR A 66 -14.07 16.08 -8.31
N GLY A 67 -14.06 14.83 -8.77
CA GLY A 67 -13.25 14.44 -9.90
C GLY A 67 -13.73 15.01 -11.24
N GLN A 68 -15.03 15.23 -11.42
CA GLN A 68 -15.57 15.94 -12.60
C GLN A 68 -15.05 17.39 -12.68
N LYS A 69 -15.02 18.10 -11.55
CA LYS A 69 -14.48 19.47 -11.46
C LYS A 69 -12.98 19.50 -11.78
N ILE A 70 -12.22 18.49 -11.34
CA ILE A 70 -10.79 18.36 -11.62
C ILE A 70 -10.54 18.12 -13.11
N ILE A 71 -11.29 17.21 -13.74
CA ILE A 71 -11.17 16.92 -15.18
C ILE A 71 -11.50 18.15 -16.03
N GLN A 72 -12.57 18.88 -15.68
CA GLN A 72 -12.95 20.11 -16.38
C GLN A 72 -11.89 21.21 -16.23
N SER A 73 -11.24 21.30 -15.07
CA SER A 73 -10.15 22.27 -14.85
C SER A 73 -8.83 21.91 -15.55
N LYS A 74 -8.63 20.64 -15.94
CA LYS A 74 -7.38 20.14 -16.56
C LYS A 74 -7.68 19.21 -17.75
N PRO A 75 -7.84 19.77 -18.96
CA PRO A 75 -8.23 19.02 -20.16
C PRO A 75 -7.28 17.86 -20.51
N GLN A 76 -5.97 18.06 -20.32
CA GLN A 76 -4.95 17.03 -20.54
C GLN A 76 -5.13 15.80 -19.63
N LEU A 77 -5.62 16.01 -18.40
CA LEU A 77 -5.90 14.94 -17.45
C LEU A 77 -7.17 14.19 -17.86
N GLY A 78 -8.18 14.91 -18.36
CA GLY A 78 -9.41 14.33 -18.92
C GLY A 78 -9.17 13.42 -20.11
N GLN A 79 -8.26 13.78 -21.02
CA GLN A 79 -7.94 12.97 -22.19
C GLN A 79 -7.24 11.66 -21.82
N LYS A 80 -6.27 11.72 -20.89
CA LYS A 80 -5.62 10.52 -20.32
C LYS A 80 -6.62 9.66 -19.55
N PHE A 81 -7.53 10.29 -18.81
CA PHE A 81 -8.59 9.62 -18.08
C PHE A 81 -9.56 8.89 -19.00
N ALA A 82 -9.95 9.48 -20.12
CA ALA A 82 -10.82 8.85 -21.11
C ALA A 82 -10.17 7.61 -21.74
N GLN A 83 -8.87 7.67 -22.04
CA GLN A 83 -8.11 6.52 -22.53
C GLN A 83 -7.98 5.41 -21.48
N ALA A 84 -7.71 5.75 -20.22
CA ALA A 84 -7.65 4.76 -19.13
C ALA A 84 -9.03 4.18 -18.79
N SER A 85 -10.08 4.98 -18.96
CA SER A 85 -11.47 4.59 -18.67
C SER A 85 -12.00 3.49 -19.58
N SER A 86 -11.51 3.39 -20.82
CA SER A 86 -11.92 2.32 -21.75
C SER A 86 -11.43 0.94 -21.29
N VAL A 87 -10.25 0.87 -20.68
CA VAL A 87 -9.71 -0.36 -20.09
C VAL A 87 -10.57 -0.80 -18.89
N ILE A 88 -10.97 0.15 -18.05
CA ILE A 88 -11.84 -0.09 -16.89
C ILE A 88 -13.23 -0.60 -17.35
N ASP A 89 -13.77 -0.11 -18.46
CA ASP A 89 -15.09 -0.54 -18.95
C ASP A 89 -15.10 -1.95 -19.51
N ASN A 90 -14.02 -2.35 -20.18
CA ASN A 90 -13.93 -3.68 -20.78
C ASN A 90 -13.77 -4.78 -19.71
N TYR A 91 -13.05 -4.51 -18.62
CA TYR A 91 -12.77 -5.51 -17.58
C TYR A 91 -12.78 -4.93 -16.15
N PRO A 92 -13.91 -4.41 -15.64
CA PRO A 92 -13.96 -3.67 -14.38
C PRO A 92 -13.43 -4.48 -13.18
N VAL A 93 -13.78 -5.77 -13.10
CA VAL A 93 -13.32 -6.65 -12.01
C VAL A 93 -11.82 -6.89 -12.07
N LEU A 94 -11.30 -7.24 -13.26
CA LEU A 94 -9.89 -7.56 -13.45
C LEU A 94 -9.02 -6.31 -13.27
N THR A 95 -9.48 -5.15 -13.75
CA THR A 95 -8.79 -3.87 -13.58
C THR A 95 -8.73 -3.47 -12.11
N ILE A 96 -9.81 -3.65 -11.35
CA ILE A 96 -9.81 -3.40 -9.89
C ILE A 96 -8.77 -4.26 -9.19
N LEU A 97 -8.67 -5.54 -9.58
CA LEU A 97 -7.78 -6.49 -8.93
C LEU A 97 -6.31 -6.28 -9.32
N LEU A 98 -6.02 -6.13 -10.61
CA LEU A 98 -4.65 -6.01 -11.12
C LEU A 98 -4.02 -4.64 -10.80
N MET A 99 -4.78 -3.55 -10.91
CA MET A 99 -4.23 -2.22 -10.63
C MET A 99 -3.93 -2.00 -9.14
N ARG A 100 -4.48 -2.81 -8.22
CA ARG A 100 -4.06 -2.79 -6.81
C ARG A 100 -2.64 -3.28 -6.59
N PHE A 101 -2.13 -4.17 -7.45
CA PHE A 101 -0.74 -4.65 -7.35
C PHE A 101 0.25 -3.69 -8.00
N ALA A 102 -0.23 -2.72 -8.78
CA ALA A 102 0.61 -1.70 -9.38
C ALA A 102 0.89 -0.59 -8.37
N TRP A 103 2.15 -0.46 -7.98
CA TRP A 103 2.65 0.55 -7.04
C TRP A 103 2.15 1.96 -7.41
N GLY A 104 1.43 2.61 -6.48
CA GLY A 104 0.87 3.95 -6.65
C GLY A 104 -0.45 4.05 -7.44
N LEU A 105 -0.91 2.99 -8.10
CA LEU A 105 -2.22 2.98 -8.77
C LEU A 105 -3.38 2.65 -7.82
N GLY A 106 -3.09 2.12 -6.63
CA GLY A 106 -4.08 1.80 -5.61
C GLY A 106 -4.97 3.00 -5.22
N THR A 107 -4.43 4.21 -5.23
CA THR A 107 -5.20 5.44 -4.96
C THR A 107 -5.93 5.98 -6.18
N ILE A 108 -5.31 5.84 -7.37
CA ILE A 108 -5.83 6.43 -8.62
C ILE A 108 -7.05 5.66 -9.10
N LEU A 109 -7.09 4.35 -8.89
CA LEU A 109 -8.15 3.46 -9.34
C LEU A 109 -9.52 3.77 -8.67
N PRO A 110 -9.64 3.81 -7.32
CA PRO A 110 -10.89 4.19 -6.66
C PRO A 110 -11.38 5.58 -7.09
N ILE A 111 -10.48 6.57 -7.20
CA ILE A 111 -10.81 7.92 -7.67
C ILE A 111 -11.39 7.85 -9.09
N SER A 112 -10.77 7.05 -9.95
CA SER A 112 -11.20 6.91 -11.35
C SER A 112 -12.58 6.27 -11.48
N ILE A 113 -12.83 5.22 -10.70
CA ILE A 113 -14.14 4.56 -10.65
C ILE A 113 -15.21 5.51 -10.07
N GLY A 114 -14.83 6.31 -9.07
CA GLY A 114 -15.67 7.36 -8.50
C GLY A 114 -16.07 8.42 -9.51
N ILE A 115 -15.11 8.93 -10.31
CA ILE A 115 -15.35 9.91 -11.38
C ILE A 115 -16.41 9.43 -12.38
N LYS A 116 -16.41 8.14 -12.71
CA LYS A 116 -17.37 7.52 -13.63
C LYS A 116 -18.73 7.24 -12.99
N ALA A 117 -18.93 7.59 -11.72
CA ALA A 117 -20.14 7.31 -10.95
C ALA A 117 -20.56 5.82 -11.03
N TYR A 118 -19.58 4.91 -11.03
CA TYR A 118 -19.86 3.47 -11.09
C TYR A 118 -20.68 3.04 -9.86
N PRO A 119 -21.65 2.11 -9.97
CA PRO A 119 -22.53 1.75 -8.86
C PRO A 119 -21.77 1.32 -7.60
N LEU A 120 -21.94 2.08 -6.52
CA LEU A 120 -21.21 1.90 -5.25
C LEU A 120 -21.34 0.47 -4.69
N GLY A 121 -22.53 -0.13 -4.72
CA GLY A 121 -22.75 -1.48 -4.19
C GLY A 121 -21.94 -2.56 -4.93
N LYS A 122 -21.84 -2.47 -6.26
CA LYS A 122 -21.02 -3.40 -7.06
C LYS A 122 -19.54 -3.18 -6.79
N TYR A 123 -19.11 -1.92 -6.73
CA TYR A 123 -17.74 -1.57 -6.42
C TYR A 123 -17.31 -2.08 -5.04
N ILE A 124 -18.13 -1.90 -4.00
CA ILE A 124 -17.85 -2.36 -2.64
C ILE A 124 -17.56 -3.87 -2.61
N LEU A 125 -18.41 -4.69 -3.22
CA LEU A 125 -18.24 -6.15 -3.22
C LEU A 125 -16.95 -6.57 -3.93
N ILE A 126 -16.69 -6.01 -5.11
CA ILE A 126 -15.48 -6.32 -5.88
C ILE A 126 -14.23 -5.83 -5.14
N ASN A 127 -14.28 -4.61 -4.58
CA ASN A 127 -13.16 -4.02 -3.87
C ASN A 127 -12.85 -4.80 -2.59
N LEU A 128 -13.86 -5.29 -1.87
CA LEU A 128 -13.66 -6.10 -0.67
C LEU A 128 -12.88 -7.39 -0.99
N LEU A 129 -13.29 -8.09 -2.06
CA LEU A 129 -12.56 -9.28 -2.54
C LEU A 129 -11.15 -8.93 -3.01
N ALA A 130 -10.98 -7.83 -3.71
CA ALA A 130 -9.68 -7.37 -4.17
C ALA A 130 -8.76 -7.00 -2.98
N CYS A 131 -9.29 -6.36 -1.93
CA CYS A 131 -8.57 -6.06 -0.69
C CYS A 131 -8.11 -7.35 0.00
N PHE A 132 -9.00 -8.33 0.09
CA PHE A 132 -8.68 -9.62 0.70
C PHE A 132 -7.58 -10.36 -0.06
N ILE A 133 -7.73 -10.53 -1.37
CA ILE A 133 -6.77 -11.23 -2.22
C ILE A 133 -5.41 -10.53 -2.17
N TRP A 134 -5.40 -9.20 -2.28
CA TRP A 134 -4.19 -8.40 -2.18
C TRP A 134 -3.49 -8.59 -0.83
N ALA A 135 -4.22 -8.42 0.29
CA ALA A 135 -3.64 -8.57 1.62
C ALA A 135 -3.09 -9.99 1.81
N PHE A 136 -3.84 -11.01 1.41
CA PHE A 136 -3.40 -12.41 1.50
C PHE A 136 -2.12 -12.66 0.70
N VAL A 137 -2.05 -12.21 -0.56
CA VAL A 137 -0.87 -12.38 -1.42
C VAL A 137 0.33 -11.63 -0.85
N VAL A 138 0.18 -10.36 -0.48
CA VAL A 138 1.29 -9.53 0.01
C VAL A 138 1.82 -10.06 1.35
N VAL A 139 0.96 -10.45 2.30
CA VAL A 139 1.44 -11.05 3.56
C VAL A 139 2.14 -12.38 3.30
N SER A 140 1.56 -13.25 2.46
CA SER A 140 2.14 -14.57 2.18
C SER A 140 3.50 -14.46 1.49
N VAL A 141 3.61 -13.58 0.50
CA VAL A 141 4.88 -13.29 -0.19
C VAL A 141 5.87 -12.65 0.79
N GLY A 142 5.43 -11.67 1.60
CA GLY A 142 6.26 -11.04 2.62
C GLY A 142 6.80 -12.03 3.66
N LEU A 143 6.02 -13.04 4.04
CA LEU A 143 6.44 -14.12 4.93
C LEU A 143 7.51 -15.00 4.29
N GLN A 144 7.31 -15.39 3.03
CA GLN A 144 8.32 -16.15 2.31
C GLN A 144 9.61 -15.34 2.18
N ILE A 145 9.52 -14.08 1.76
CA ILE A 145 10.68 -13.17 1.68
C ILE A 145 11.38 -13.08 3.04
N SER A 146 10.63 -12.95 4.14
CA SER A 146 11.20 -12.90 5.49
C SER A 146 11.96 -14.18 5.84
N HIS A 147 11.42 -15.34 5.46
CA HIS A 147 12.07 -16.64 5.68
C HIS A 147 13.34 -16.80 4.83
N TRP A 148 13.28 -16.46 3.54
CA TRP A 148 14.43 -16.47 2.64
C TRP A 148 15.52 -15.49 3.10
N LEU A 149 15.13 -14.31 3.55
CA LEU A 149 16.02 -13.32 4.13
C LEU A 149 16.69 -13.89 5.37
N HIS A 150 15.94 -14.46 6.31
CA HIS A 150 16.51 -15.07 7.51
C HIS A 150 17.49 -16.22 7.18
N ALA A 151 17.15 -17.08 6.22
CA ALA A 151 18.01 -18.18 5.77
C ALA A 151 19.29 -17.69 5.08
N PHE A 152 19.19 -16.65 4.24
CA PHE A 152 20.32 -16.02 3.57
C PHE A 152 21.24 -15.31 4.57
N TRP A 153 20.67 -14.54 5.50
CA TRP A 153 21.40 -13.84 6.55
C TRP A 153 22.08 -14.80 7.53
N ALA A 154 21.42 -15.89 7.93
CA ALA A 154 22.01 -16.93 8.78
C ALA A 154 23.20 -17.63 8.13
N LYS A 155 23.24 -17.69 6.79
CA LYS A 155 24.33 -18.33 6.04
C LYS A 155 25.51 -17.40 5.78
N ILE A 156 25.30 -16.09 5.76
CA ILE A 156 26.34 -15.10 5.42
C ILE A 156 26.94 -14.43 6.67
N LEU A 157 26.19 -14.25 7.77
CA LEU A 157 26.61 -13.44 8.92
C LEU A 157 26.27 -14.12 10.26
N PRO A 158 27.13 -15.02 10.77
CA PRO A 158 26.81 -15.82 11.95
C PRO A 158 26.76 -15.06 13.30
N TYR A 159 27.21 -13.80 13.43
CA TYR A 159 27.62 -13.34 14.78
C TYR A 159 27.23 -11.96 15.34
N HIS A 160 26.58 -11.01 14.65
CA HIS A 160 26.25 -9.72 15.31
C HIS A 160 24.93 -9.07 14.90
N HIS A 161 23.78 -9.60 15.36
CA HIS A 161 22.43 -9.09 15.03
C HIS A 161 22.21 -7.59 15.28
N ASP A 162 22.80 -7.00 16.33
CA ASP A 162 22.49 -5.62 16.74
C ASP A 162 23.10 -4.53 15.85
N ILE A 163 24.28 -4.78 15.28
CA ILE A 163 25.01 -3.82 14.44
C ILE A 163 24.31 -3.60 13.10
N TYR A 164 23.59 -4.60 12.60
CA TYR A 164 22.98 -4.56 11.26
C TYR A 164 21.64 -3.84 11.23
N ILE A 165 20.84 -3.91 12.30
CA ILE A 165 19.62 -3.10 12.42
C ILE A 165 20.00 -1.61 12.39
N VAL A 166 21.07 -1.25 13.10
CA VAL A 166 21.62 0.11 13.10
C VAL A 166 22.10 0.52 11.71
N LEU A 167 22.85 -0.34 11.01
CA LEU A 167 23.32 -0.05 9.64
C LEU A 167 22.17 0.08 8.62
N ALA A 168 21.14 -0.76 8.71
CA ALA A 168 19.97 -0.69 7.84
C ALA A 168 19.16 0.59 8.07
N VAL A 169 18.94 0.97 9.33
CA VAL A 169 18.27 2.23 9.69
C VAL A 169 19.08 3.43 9.20
N VAL A 170 20.40 3.43 9.39
CA VAL A 170 21.29 4.49 8.88
C VAL A 170 21.26 4.55 7.34
N GLY A 171 21.28 3.40 6.66
CA GLY A 171 21.17 3.32 5.21
C GLY A 171 19.86 3.91 4.68
N CYS A 172 18.72 3.56 5.29
CA CYS A 172 17.40 4.10 4.90
C CYS A 172 17.32 5.62 5.13
N ILE A 173 17.88 6.14 6.22
CA ILE A 173 17.92 7.59 6.49
C ILE A 173 18.77 8.31 5.44
N LEU A 174 19.93 7.77 5.07
CA LEU A 174 20.80 8.35 4.05
C LEU A 174 20.16 8.33 2.66
N LEU A 175 19.47 7.24 2.31
CA LEU A 175 18.74 7.13 1.04
C LEU A 175 17.56 8.10 0.97
N ALA A 176 16.76 8.22 2.03
CA ALA A 176 15.67 9.19 2.11
C ALA A 176 16.20 10.63 1.96
N ARG A 177 17.33 10.94 2.59
CA ARG A 177 17.99 12.24 2.49
C ARG A 177 18.53 12.51 1.09
N MET A 178 19.10 11.49 0.43
CA MET A 178 19.59 11.57 -0.95
C MET A 178 18.44 11.83 -1.95
N ILE A 179 17.32 11.10 -1.81
CA ILE A 179 16.12 11.30 -2.62
C ILE A 179 15.55 12.71 -2.42
N TYR A 180 15.48 13.18 -1.18
CA TYR A 180 15.04 14.54 -0.87
C TYR A 180 15.93 15.60 -1.53
N THR A 181 17.26 15.44 -1.50
CA THR A 181 18.19 16.37 -2.17
C THR A 181 18.07 16.35 -3.70
N LEU A 182 17.84 15.18 -4.31
CA LEU A 182 17.66 15.05 -5.76
C LEU A 182 16.35 15.69 -6.23
N LEU A 183 15.27 15.54 -5.46
CA LEU A 183 13.98 16.18 -5.75
C LEU A 183 14.05 17.71 -5.64
N ILE A 184 14.86 18.25 -4.73
CA ILE A 184 15.07 19.70 -4.59
C ILE A 184 15.96 20.24 -5.71
N GLN A 185 17.02 19.52 -6.09
CA GLN A 185 17.91 19.95 -7.19
C GLN A 185 17.17 20.00 -8.53
N HIS A 186 16.23 19.09 -8.78
CA HIS A 186 15.45 19.11 -10.03
C HIS A 186 14.46 20.30 -10.10
N LYS A 187 14.01 20.82 -8.95
CA LYS A 187 13.15 22.01 -8.87
C LYS A 187 13.90 23.33 -9.13
N HIS A 188 15.22 23.35 -8.96
CA HIS A 188 16.06 24.53 -9.17
C HIS A 188 16.65 24.64 -10.59
N SER A 189 16.60 23.58 -11.40
CA SER A 189 17.13 23.56 -12.78
C SER A 189 16.11 24.01 -13.85
N ILE A 190 14.88 24.38 -13.46
CA ILE A 190 13.81 24.89 -14.34
C ILE A 190 13.51 26.38 -14.04
N LYS A 191 14.50 27.14 -13.58
CA LYS A 191 14.43 28.59 -13.47
C LYS A 191 15.54 29.23 -14.28
#